data_AF-K0RJC2-F1
#
_entry.id   AF-K0RJC2-F1
#
_cell.length_a   1.000
_cell.length_b   1.000
_cell.length_c   1.000
_cell.angle_alpha   90.00
_cell.angle_beta   90.00
_cell.angle_gamma   90.00
#
_symmetry.space_group_name_H-M   'P 1'
#
loop_
_entity.id
_entity.type
_entity.pdbx_description
1 polymer ?
#
loop_
_entity_poly.entity_id
_entity_poly.type
_entity_poly.pdbx_seq_one_letter_code
_entity_poly.pdbx_strand_id
1 'polypeptide(L)'
;MSLLSSGRELLGAIVGENLAPRFSVKDRAKYDWIDWCKGATEDELEVHASMLVTARADGKKMIPFYDMINHRNGGWYNAQHYGTKDLFSLVTNRRIERGEQFYLSYNTCTICGSRIHKWGTIEMFWDYGFVEPFPQRYLFDSVRLKFGLDETKDGHNYENLNRNGEGSHSDGLVVKWYVPPSQKGLDFLTAELDRLQNVGTMKDNGNQNIL
;
A
#
# COMPACT_ATOMS: atom_id res chain seq x y z
N MET A 1 -16.56 19.30 13.97
CA MET A 1 -15.39 19.08 13.09
C MET A 1 -15.56 17.75 12.41
N SER A 2 -15.53 17.70 11.08
CA SER A 2 -15.60 16.43 10.35
C SER A 2 -14.22 15.76 10.41
N LEU A 3 -14.18 14.42 10.44
CA LEU A 3 -12.93 13.66 10.46
C LEU A 3 -11.97 14.01 9.30
N LEU A 4 -12.51 14.52 8.19
CA LEU A 4 -11.75 15.01 7.03
C LEU A 4 -10.92 16.26 7.31
N SER A 5 -11.39 17.19 8.16
CA SER A 5 -10.62 18.39 8.50
C SER A 5 -9.43 18.04 9.39
N SER A 6 -9.64 17.15 10.37
CA SER A 6 -8.61 16.75 11.33
C SER A 6 -7.48 15.94 10.71
N GLY A 7 -7.77 15.04 9.76
CA GLY A 7 -6.72 14.31 9.03
C GLY A 7 -5.88 15.21 8.13
N ARG A 8 -6.51 16.17 7.45
CA ARG A 8 -5.83 17.15 6.60
C ARG A 8 -4.97 18.11 7.41
N GLU A 9 -5.49 18.59 8.55
CA GLU A 9 -4.75 19.44 9.48
C GLU A 9 -3.57 18.68 10.10
N LEU A 10 -3.76 17.41 10.50
CA LEU A 10 -2.68 16.57 11.02
C LEU A 10 -1.60 16.33 9.97
N LEU A 11 -1.99 16.00 8.72
CA LEU A 11 -1.04 15.81 7.63
C LEU A 11 -0.30 17.11 7.33
N GLY A 12 -1.01 18.24 7.29
CA GLY A 12 -0.45 19.58 7.10
C GLY A 12 0.52 19.96 8.21
N ALA A 13 0.20 19.63 9.47
CA ALA A 13 1.07 19.80 10.62
C ALA A 13 2.28 18.86 10.59
N ILE A 14 2.13 17.65 10.03
CA ILE A 14 3.24 16.69 9.89
C ILE A 14 4.22 17.15 8.82
N VAL A 15 3.76 17.67 7.68
CA VAL A 15 4.61 18.00 6.53
C VAL A 15 5.03 19.47 6.46
N GLY A 16 4.57 20.32 7.38
CA GLY A 16 4.91 21.75 7.43
C GLY A 16 4.20 22.60 6.37
N GLU A 17 3.40 21.98 5.50
CA GLU A 17 2.60 22.65 4.47
C GLU A 17 1.27 21.92 4.28
N ASN A 18 0.20 22.62 3.92
CA ASN A 18 -0.98 21.97 3.35
C ASN A 18 -0.62 21.47 1.95
N LEU A 19 0.02 20.29 1.85
CA LEU A 19 0.19 19.61 0.58
C LEU A 19 -1.22 19.33 0.03
N ALA A 20 -1.66 20.15 -0.93
CA ALA A 20 -2.86 19.85 -1.67
C ALA A 20 -2.69 18.44 -2.24
N PRO A 21 -3.70 17.55 -2.10
CA PRO A 21 -3.60 16.23 -2.71
C PRO A 21 -3.31 16.46 -4.19
N ARG A 22 -2.16 15.94 -4.65
CA ARG A 22 -1.68 16.16 -6.03
C ARG A 22 -2.68 15.63 -7.06
N PHE A 23 -3.57 14.74 -6.62
CA PHE A 23 -4.65 14.15 -7.38
C PHE A 23 -5.93 14.14 -6.52
N SER A 24 -7.05 14.55 -7.10
CA SER A 24 -8.37 14.42 -6.50
C SER A 24 -8.95 13.02 -6.73
N VAL A 25 -9.99 12.65 -5.97
CA VAL A 25 -10.77 11.43 -6.23
C VAL A 25 -11.28 11.40 -7.68
N LYS A 26 -11.65 12.56 -8.23
CA LYS A 26 -12.08 12.70 -9.62
C LYS A 26 -10.96 12.39 -10.62
N ASP A 27 -9.71 12.75 -10.31
CA ASP A 27 -8.56 12.44 -11.19
C ASP A 27 -8.27 10.93 -11.26
N ARG A 28 -8.54 10.20 -10.17
CA ARG A 28 -8.40 8.73 -10.18
C ARG A 28 -9.58 8.06 -10.89
N ALA A 29 -10.80 8.47 -10.58
CA ALA A 29 -11.99 8.01 -11.31
C ALA A 29 -11.79 8.23 -12.81
N LYS A 30 -11.24 9.37 -13.23
CA LYS A 30 -10.98 9.70 -14.63
C LYS A 30 -10.18 8.64 -15.40
N TYR A 31 -9.13 8.07 -14.82
CA TYR A 31 -8.24 7.19 -15.61
C TYR A 31 -8.88 5.84 -15.98
N ASP A 32 -9.68 5.25 -15.09
CA ASP A 32 -10.32 3.95 -15.35
C ASP A 32 -11.82 4.10 -15.68
N TRP A 33 -12.54 4.98 -14.99
CA TRP A 33 -13.98 5.20 -15.18
C TRP A 33 -14.31 6.01 -16.44
N ILE A 34 -13.58 7.09 -16.73
CA ILE A 34 -13.84 7.87 -17.96
C ILE A 34 -13.27 7.14 -19.17
N ASP A 35 -11.99 6.75 -19.13
CA ASP A 35 -11.33 6.28 -20.35
C ASP A 35 -11.83 4.91 -20.82
N TRP A 36 -12.20 4.02 -19.89
CA TRP A 36 -12.66 2.66 -20.25
C TRP A 36 -14.16 2.50 -20.16
N CYS A 37 -14.80 3.06 -19.13
CA CYS A 37 -16.23 2.90 -18.90
C CYS A 37 -17.08 4.05 -19.45
N LYS A 38 -16.45 5.15 -19.93
CA LYS A 38 -17.14 6.36 -20.44
C LYS A 38 -18.10 6.99 -19.43
N GLY A 39 -17.82 6.84 -18.14
CA GLY A 39 -18.65 7.39 -17.08
C GLY A 39 -18.45 8.91 -16.89
N ALA A 40 -19.35 9.54 -16.14
CA ALA A 40 -19.31 10.94 -15.78
C ALA A 40 -18.60 11.15 -14.43
N THR A 41 -17.71 12.15 -14.35
CA THR A 41 -17.04 12.54 -13.09
C THR A 41 -17.74 13.63 -12.31
N GLU A 42 -18.78 14.23 -12.90
CA GLU A 42 -19.62 15.23 -12.23
C GLU A 42 -20.83 14.62 -11.52
N ASP A 43 -21.13 13.34 -11.79
CA ASP A 43 -22.14 12.58 -11.04
C ASP A 43 -21.47 11.89 -9.84
N GLU A 44 -21.81 12.35 -8.63
CA GLU A 44 -21.27 11.80 -7.38
C GLU A 44 -21.61 10.32 -7.18
N LEU A 45 -22.77 9.86 -7.66
CA LEU A 45 -23.18 8.46 -7.56
C LEU A 45 -22.29 7.58 -8.44
N GLU A 46 -21.98 8.03 -9.66
CA GLU A 46 -21.09 7.31 -10.55
C GLU A 46 -19.67 7.24 -10.00
N VAL A 47 -19.15 8.35 -9.47
CA VAL A 47 -17.83 8.37 -8.81
C VAL A 47 -17.82 7.44 -7.59
N HIS A 48 -18.87 7.43 -6.79
CA HIS A 48 -18.98 6.52 -5.65
C HIS A 48 -19.01 5.05 -6.10
N ALA A 49 -19.81 4.73 -7.11
CA ALA A 49 -19.88 3.39 -7.69
C ALA A 49 -18.53 2.95 -8.28
N SER A 50 -17.81 3.84 -8.98
CA SER A 50 -16.49 3.53 -9.53
C SER A 50 -15.48 3.23 -8.42
N MET A 51 -15.47 4.03 -7.35
CA MET A 51 -14.59 3.81 -6.21
C MET A 51 -14.91 2.50 -5.48
N LEU A 52 -16.18 2.13 -5.37
CA LEU A 52 -16.58 0.84 -4.80
C LEU A 52 -16.06 -0.33 -5.65
N VAL A 53 -16.17 -0.23 -6.98
CA VAL A 53 -15.63 -1.24 -7.91
C VAL A 53 -14.12 -1.32 -7.77
N THR A 54 -13.40 -0.20 -7.77
CA THR A 54 -11.94 -0.19 -7.60
C THR A 54 -11.48 -0.86 -6.31
N ALA A 55 -12.18 -0.59 -5.20
CA ALA A 55 -11.80 -1.10 -3.89
C ALA A 55 -12.21 -2.56 -3.62
N ARG A 56 -13.23 -3.09 -4.31
CA ARG A 56 -13.87 -4.38 -3.96
C ARG A 56 -13.93 -5.41 -5.08
N ALA A 57 -13.82 -4.99 -6.34
CA ALA A 57 -13.94 -5.93 -7.44
C ALA A 57 -12.68 -6.80 -7.58
N ASP A 58 -12.91 -8.07 -7.89
CA ASP A 58 -11.90 -8.96 -8.42
C ASP A 58 -11.94 -8.94 -9.95
N GLY A 59 -11.09 -8.11 -10.54
CA GLY A 59 -11.08 -7.84 -11.97
C GLY A 59 -12.39 -7.18 -12.43
N LYS A 60 -13.29 -7.97 -13.04
CA LYS A 60 -14.60 -7.50 -13.56
C LYS A 60 -15.79 -8.00 -12.74
N LYS A 61 -15.55 -8.65 -11.61
CA LYS A 61 -16.58 -9.31 -10.80
C LYS A 61 -16.63 -8.70 -9.40
N MET A 62 -17.83 -8.44 -8.91
CA MET A 62 -18.09 -8.18 -7.49
C MET A 62 -18.56 -9.50 -6.88
N ILE A 63 -17.83 -9.99 -5.88
CA ILE A 63 -18.06 -11.32 -5.32
C ILE A 63 -18.40 -11.16 -3.84
N PRO A 64 -19.68 -11.29 -3.46
CA PRO A 64 -20.10 -11.16 -2.07
C PRO A 64 -19.33 -12.14 -1.17
N PHE A 65 -19.13 -11.77 0.09
CA PHE A 65 -18.32 -12.48 1.10
C PHE A 65 -16.82 -12.46 0.84
N TYR A 66 -16.39 -12.69 -0.40
CA TYR A 66 -14.98 -12.58 -0.77
C TYR A 66 -14.46 -11.15 -0.60
N ASP A 67 -15.25 -10.16 -1.01
CA ASP A 67 -14.93 -8.73 -0.93
C ASP A 67 -14.86 -8.18 0.51
N MET A 68 -15.24 -8.99 1.50
CA MET A 68 -15.14 -8.67 2.93
C MET A 68 -13.83 -9.16 3.55
N ILE A 69 -13.02 -9.94 2.83
CA ILE A 69 -11.76 -10.50 3.33
C ILE A 69 -10.64 -9.47 3.17
N ASN A 70 -10.02 -9.09 4.28
CA ASN A 70 -9.01 -8.03 4.31
C ASN A 70 -7.67 -8.42 3.68
N HIS A 71 -6.89 -7.40 3.37
CA HIS A 71 -5.53 -7.49 2.87
C HIS A 71 -4.51 -7.76 3.98
N ARG A 72 -3.56 -8.65 3.72
CA ARG A 72 -2.26 -8.70 4.41
C ARG A 72 -1.23 -9.38 3.50
N ASN A 73 0.04 -9.00 3.60
CA ASN A 73 1.12 -9.60 2.79
C ASN A 73 2.01 -10.54 3.61
N GLY A 74 2.97 -11.18 2.93
CA GLY A 74 3.98 -12.03 3.58
C GLY A 74 3.39 -13.34 4.11
N GLY A 75 3.92 -13.83 5.24
CA GLY A 75 3.43 -15.06 5.89
C GLY A 75 2.02 -14.94 6.50
N TRP A 76 1.43 -13.74 6.47
CA TRP A 76 0.18 -13.45 7.14
C TRP A 76 -1.06 -13.81 6.31
N TYR A 77 -1.00 -13.70 4.98
CA TYR A 77 -2.17 -14.09 4.16
C TYR A 77 -2.33 -15.59 4.16
N ASN A 78 -3.57 -16.02 4.41
CA ASN A 78 -3.89 -17.42 4.68
C ASN A 78 -4.95 -17.98 3.73
N ALA A 79 -5.45 -17.15 2.81
CA ALA A 79 -6.41 -17.50 1.77
C ALA A 79 -5.96 -17.03 0.40
N GLN A 80 -6.47 -17.69 -0.64
CA GLN A 80 -6.31 -17.32 -2.04
C GLN A 80 -7.56 -17.74 -2.81
N HIS A 81 -7.94 -16.99 -3.82
CA HIS A 81 -9.04 -17.39 -4.68
C HIS A 81 -8.53 -18.07 -5.95
N TYR A 82 -9.44 -18.73 -6.65
CA TYR A 82 -9.27 -19.25 -8.00
C TYR A 82 -10.57 -19.01 -8.75
N GLY A 83 -10.47 -18.44 -9.94
CA GLY A 83 -11.64 -18.11 -10.75
C GLY A 83 -11.55 -18.70 -12.16
N THR A 84 -12.67 -19.24 -12.63
CA THR A 84 -12.93 -19.40 -14.08
C THR A 84 -14.03 -18.42 -14.48
N LYS A 85 -14.55 -18.55 -15.71
CA LYS A 85 -15.72 -17.75 -16.13
C LYS A 85 -16.90 -17.98 -15.18
N ASP A 86 -17.17 -19.24 -14.83
CA ASP A 86 -18.42 -19.65 -14.16
C ASP A 86 -18.21 -20.12 -12.71
N LEU A 87 -16.96 -20.27 -12.26
CA LEU A 87 -16.64 -20.71 -10.90
C LEU A 87 -15.76 -19.69 -10.19
N PHE A 88 -16.03 -19.48 -8.90
CA PHE A 88 -15.14 -18.80 -7.98
C PHE A 88 -14.96 -19.65 -6.74
N SER A 89 -13.71 -19.96 -6.42
CA SER A 89 -13.34 -20.80 -5.28
C SER A 89 -12.37 -20.04 -4.38
N LEU A 90 -12.61 -20.08 -3.08
CA LEU A 90 -11.68 -19.60 -2.07
C LEU A 90 -11.05 -20.81 -1.38
N VAL A 91 -9.73 -20.86 -1.32
CA VAL A 91 -9.01 -21.91 -0.60
C VAL A 91 -8.00 -21.30 0.37
N THR A 92 -7.75 -22.01 1.46
CA THR A 92 -6.74 -21.61 2.43
C THR A 92 -5.38 -22.21 2.07
N ASN A 93 -4.30 -21.46 2.24
CA ASN A 93 -2.94 -21.95 1.97
C ASN A 93 -2.32 -22.64 3.20
N ARG A 94 -2.96 -22.52 4.37
CA ARG A 94 -2.61 -23.19 5.62
C ARG A 94 -3.87 -23.45 6.45
N ARG A 95 -3.69 -24.16 7.56
CA ARG A 95 -4.75 -24.29 8.58
C ARG A 95 -5.08 -22.92 9.19
N ILE A 96 -6.37 -22.68 9.39
CA ILE A 96 -6.91 -21.48 10.02
C ILE A 96 -7.40 -21.87 11.41
N GLU A 97 -6.91 -21.16 12.42
CA GLU A 97 -7.31 -21.43 13.80
C GLU A 97 -8.63 -20.74 14.16
N ARG A 98 -9.31 -21.24 15.20
CA ARG A 98 -10.58 -20.65 15.64
C ARG A 98 -10.36 -19.20 16.08
N GLY A 99 -11.14 -18.28 15.50
CA GLY A 99 -11.04 -16.85 15.79
C GLY A 99 -9.97 -16.12 14.99
N GLU A 100 -9.20 -16.85 14.16
CA GLU A 100 -8.27 -16.23 13.23
C GLU A 100 -9.02 -15.57 12.06
N GLN A 101 -8.56 -14.39 11.66
CA GLN A 101 -9.09 -13.68 10.51
C GLN A 101 -8.55 -14.28 9.20
N PHE A 102 -9.41 -14.35 8.19
CA PHE A 102 -8.97 -14.62 6.82
C PHE A 102 -8.28 -13.39 6.23
N TYR A 103 -7.13 -13.61 5.62
CA TYR A 103 -6.37 -12.60 4.91
C TYR A 103 -6.05 -13.06 3.50
N LEU A 104 -6.25 -12.16 2.55
CA LEU A 104 -5.79 -12.26 1.17
C LEU A 104 -4.62 -11.31 0.96
N SER A 105 -3.82 -11.55 -0.08
CA SER A 105 -2.99 -10.49 -0.63
C SER A 105 -3.66 -9.90 -1.87
N TYR A 106 -3.69 -8.57 -1.98
CA TYR A 106 -4.32 -7.87 -3.11
C TYR A 106 -3.31 -7.51 -4.21
N ASN A 107 -2.02 -7.51 -3.87
CA ASN A 107 -0.92 -7.10 -4.74
C ASN A 107 0.26 -8.10 -4.77
N THR A 108 0.26 -9.15 -3.94
CA THR A 108 1.25 -10.24 -3.97
C THR A 108 0.62 -11.63 -4.11
N CYS A 109 -0.66 -11.74 -4.49
CA CYS A 109 -1.27 -13.04 -4.74
C CYS A 109 -0.75 -13.67 -6.04
N THR A 110 -0.81 -15.00 -6.10
CA THR A 110 -0.29 -15.82 -7.22
C THR A 110 -1.03 -15.59 -8.53
N ILE A 111 -2.30 -15.17 -8.45
CA ILE A 111 -3.17 -14.93 -9.61
C ILE A 111 -3.48 -13.44 -9.83
N CYS A 112 -2.80 -12.55 -9.12
CA CYS A 112 -2.99 -11.09 -9.16
C CYS A 112 -2.59 -10.45 -10.50
N GLY A 113 -2.10 -11.24 -11.46
CA GLY A 113 -1.66 -10.79 -12.77
C GLY A 113 -0.61 -9.70 -12.67
N SER A 114 -0.86 -8.55 -13.30
CA SER A 114 0.09 -7.43 -13.34
C SER A 114 0.23 -6.68 -12.01
N ARG A 115 -0.69 -6.85 -11.05
CA ARG A 115 -0.64 -6.15 -9.75
C ARG A 115 0.63 -6.49 -8.99
N ILE A 116 1.14 -7.72 -9.12
CA ILE A 116 2.42 -8.15 -8.52
C ILE A 116 3.64 -7.36 -8.98
N HIS A 117 3.56 -6.57 -10.05
CA HIS A 117 4.71 -5.79 -10.54
C HIS A 117 4.49 -4.27 -10.48
N LYS A 118 3.25 -3.85 -10.21
CA LYS A 118 2.79 -2.47 -10.37
C LYS A 118 2.06 -1.90 -9.16
N TRP A 119 1.59 -2.74 -8.23
CA TRP A 119 0.89 -2.29 -7.02
C TRP A 119 1.78 -2.47 -5.79
N GLY A 120 1.95 -1.39 -5.04
CA GLY A 120 2.55 -1.35 -3.71
C GLY A 120 1.72 -0.47 -2.79
N THR A 121 2.32 -0.06 -1.67
CA THR A 121 1.68 0.66 -0.58
C THR A 121 1.01 1.95 -1.03
N ILE A 122 1.58 2.64 -2.04
CA ILE A 122 0.99 3.87 -2.59
C ILE A 122 -0.32 3.55 -3.33
N GLU A 123 -0.31 2.55 -4.21
CA GLU A 123 -1.51 2.11 -4.92
C GLU A 123 -2.53 1.49 -3.96
N MET A 124 -2.08 0.81 -2.90
CA MET A 124 -2.97 0.29 -1.85
C MET A 124 -3.72 1.41 -1.13
N PHE A 125 -3.00 2.50 -0.78
CA PHE A 125 -3.62 3.67 -0.19
C PHE A 125 -4.60 4.36 -1.15
N TRP A 126 -4.25 4.47 -2.43
CA TRP A 126 -5.10 5.12 -3.43
C TRP A 126 -6.35 4.31 -3.77
N ASP A 127 -6.23 3.00 -4.00
CA ASP A 127 -7.34 2.18 -4.49
C ASP A 127 -8.21 1.62 -3.36
N TYR A 128 -7.64 1.39 -2.16
CA TYR A 128 -8.34 0.75 -1.04
C TYR A 128 -8.44 1.62 0.22
N GLY A 129 -7.76 2.78 0.26
CA GLY A 129 -7.87 3.72 1.37
C GLY A 129 -7.10 3.32 2.64
N PHE A 130 -6.11 2.44 2.54
CA PHE A 130 -5.26 2.06 3.68
C PHE A 130 -3.78 1.94 3.31
N VAL A 131 -2.91 2.13 4.30
CA VAL A 131 -1.47 1.84 4.19
C VAL A 131 -1.26 0.41 4.66
N GLU A 132 -0.52 -0.38 3.87
CA GLU A 132 -0.27 -1.79 4.20
C GLU A 132 0.38 -1.93 5.59
N PRO A 133 -0.05 -2.88 6.42
CA PRO A 133 0.79 -3.35 7.51
C PRO A 133 2.05 -4.02 6.93
N PHE A 134 3.11 -4.17 7.74
CA PHE A 134 4.29 -4.90 7.26
C PHE A 134 3.94 -6.36 6.88
N PRO A 135 4.53 -6.89 5.80
CA PRO A 135 5.48 -6.21 4.90
C PRO A 135 4.82 -5.21 3.95
N GLN A 136 5.47 -4.05 3.81
CA GLN A 136 5.10 -2.97 2.88
C GLN A 136 5.93 -3.05 1.60
N ARG A 137 5.39 -2.53 0.51
CA ARG A 137 6.06 -2.56 -0.80
C ARG A 137 6.02 -1.21 -1.50
N TYR A 138 7.15 -0.75 -1.97
CA TYR A 138 7.29 0.53 -2.67
C TYR A 138 7.79 0.32 -4.10
N LEU A 139 7.09 0.94 -5.05
CA LEU A 139 7.43 0.90 -6.47
C LEU A 139 7.39 2.33 -7.02
N PHE A 140 8.53 2.79 -7.51
CA PHE A 140 8.66 4.07 -8.20
C PHE A 140 9.26 3.83 -9.58
N ASP A 141 8.39 3.56 -10.55
CA ASP A 141 8.80 3.20 -11.91
C ASP A 141 9.59 4.34 -12.60
N SER A 142 9.27 5.61 -12.31
CA SER A 142 9.93 6.79 -12.91
C SER A 142 11.43 6.92 -12.57
N VAL A 143 11.86 6.30 -11.46
CA VAL A 143 13.25 6.28 -10.98
C VAL A 143 13.79 4.84 -10.87
N ARG A 144 13.06 3.86 -11.42
CA ARG A 144 13.41 2.43 -11.44
C ARG A 144 13.78 1.90 -10.06
N LEU A 145 12.95 2.22 -9.06
CA LEU A 145 13.17 1.87 -7.66
C LEU A 145 12.06 0.94 -7.19
N LYS A 146 12.42 -0.26 -6.69
CA LYS A 146 11.47 -1.24 -6.16
C LYS A 146 12.05 -1.92 -4.92
N PHE A 147 11.44 -1.71 -3.78
CA PHE A 147 11.87 -2.29 -2.52
C PHE A 147 10.68 -2.62 -1.61
N GLY A 148 10.90 -3.48 -0.62
CA GLY A 148 9.96 -3.78 0.45
C GLY A 148 10.56 -3.44 1.80
N LEU A 149 9.70 -3.16 2.76
CA LEU A 149 10.04 -3.01 4.16
C LEU A 149 9.34 -4.11 4.94
N ASP A 150 10.06 -4.74 5.86
CA ASP A 150 9.51 -5.78 6.72
C ASP A 150 10.10 -5.67 8.14
N GLU A 151 9.41 -6.22 9.12
CA GLU A 151 9.88 -6.25 10.52
C GLU A 151 10.87 -7.40 10.73
N THR A 152 11.95 -7.16 11.47
CA THR A 152 12.93 -8.22 11.84
C THR A 152 12.35 -9.30 12.74
N LYS A 153 11.17 -9.06 13.36
CA LYS A 153 10.58 -9.90 14.40
C LYS A 153 9.80 -11.11 13.90
N ASP A 154 9.30 -11.09 12.67
CA ASP A 154 8.50 -12.20 12.19
C ASP A 154 9.42 -13.31 11.70
N GLY A 155 9.46 -14.42 12.45
CA GLY A 155 10.27 -15.63 12.27
C GLY A 155 10.08 -16.41 10.97
N HIS A 156 9.79 -15.73 9.87
CA HIS A 156 9.87 -16.21 8.50
C HIS A 156 11.02 -15.48 7.80
N ASN A 157 12.25 -15.85 8.18
CA ASN A 157 13.49 -15.50 7.48
C ASN A 157 13.35 -15.81 5.98
N TYR A 158 13.06 -14.81 5.17
CA TYR A 158 13.52 -14.81 3.78
C TYR A 158 15.01 -14.52 3.81
N GLU A 159 15.81 -15.59 3.81
CA GLU A 159 17.23 -15.66 3.43
C GLU A 159 18.00 -14.33 3.48
N ASN A 160 18.32 -13.86 4.68
CA ASN A 160 19.51 -13.03 4.89
C ASN A 160 20.48 -13.83 5.77
N LEU A 161 21.03 -14.90 5.18
CA LEU A 161 22.24 -15.55 5.68
C LEU A 161 23.42 -14.61 5.40
N ASN A 162 23.63 -13.63 6.27
CA ASN A 162 24.98 -13.12 6.48
C ASN A 162 25.79 -14.29 7.07
N ARG A 163 26.79 -14.76 6.32
CA ARG A 163 27.67 -15.91 6.61
C ARG A 163 28.43 -15.86 7.95
N ASN A 164 28.24 -14.82 8.76
CA ASN A 164 29.09 -14.53 9.90
C ASN A 164 28.38 -14.60 11.26
N GLY A 165 27.14 -15.10 11.34
CA GLY A 165 26.55 -15.57 12.61
C GLY A 165 26.34 -14.53 13.73
N GLU A 166 26.65 -13.25 13.51
CA GLU A 166 26.44 -12.18 14.48
C GLU A 166 25.07 -11.53 14.26
N GLY A 167 24.03 -12.21 14.74
CA GLY A 167 22.67 -11.69 14.76
C GLY A 167 22.49 -10.67 15.88
N SER A 168 22.67 -9.38 15.56
CA SER A 168 22.11 -8.31 16.38
C SER A 168 20.58 -8.44 16.35
N HIS A 169 19.96 -8.79 17.49
CA HIS A 169 18.52 -8.64 17.69
C HIS A 169 18.18 -7.15 17.78
N SER A 170 18.25 -6.44 16.66
CA SER A 170 17.61 -5.13 16.55
C SER A 170 16.14 -5.34 16.20
N ASP A 171 15.25 -4.93 17.11
CA ASP A 171 13.92 -4.47 16.77
C ASP A 171 14.07 -3.44 15.64
N GLY A 172 13.83 -3.85 14.39
CA GLY A 172 14.28 -3.08 13.24
C GLY A 172 13.49 -3.38 11.98
N LEU A 173 13.61 -2.49 11.01
CA LEU A 173 13.07 -2.68 9.67
C LEU A 173 14.16 -3.20 8.74
N VAL A 174 13.82 -4.19 7.93
CA VAL A 174 14.69 -4.72 6.87
C VAL A 174 14.22 -4.19 5.53
N VAL A 175 15.16 -3.67 4.74
CA VAL A 175 14.91 -3.30 3.35
C VAL A 175 15.19 -4.49 2.44
N LYS A 176 14.19 -4.93 1.70
CA LYS A 176 14.33 -5.93 0.63
C LYS A 176 14.33 -5.25 -0.73
N TRP A 177 15.48 -5.24 -1.41
CA TRP A 177 15.57 -4.73 -2.78
C TRP A 177 15.02 -5.77 -3.77
N TYR A 178 13.96 -5.44 -4.51
CA TYR A 178 13.46 -6.29 -5.59
C TYR A 178 14.22 -6.06 -6.89
N VAL A 179 14.78 -4.86 -7.04
CA VAL A 179 15.68 -4.47 -8.13
C VAL A 179 16.79 -3.63 -7.49
N PRO A 180 18.07 -3.84 -7.82
CA PRO A 180 19.13 -2.95 -7.38
C PRO A 180 18.81 -1.50 -7.75
N PRO A 181 18.93 -0.55 -6.81
CA PRO A 181 18.55 0.84 -7.08
C PRO A 181 19.47 1.43 -8.15
N SER A 182 18.88 2.12 -9.13
CA SER A 182 19.64 2.92 -10.09
C SER A 182 20.22 4.17 -9.41
N GLN A 183 21.21 4.83 -10.02
CA GLN A 183 21.71 6.12 -9.50
C GLN A 183 20.56 7.13 -9.32
N LYS A 184 19.67 7.23 -10.31
CA LYS A 184 18.47 8.08 -10.22
C LYS A 184 17.55 7.71 -9.05
N GLY A 185 17.45 6.42 -8.72
CA GLY A 185 16.70 5.93 -7.57
C GLY A 185 17.36 6.26 -6.23
N LEU A 186 18.70 6.19 -6.17
CA LEU A 186 19.48 6.61 -4.99
C LEU A 186 19.36 8.12 -4.78
N ASP A 187 19.52 8.92 -5.84
CA ASP A 187 19.38 10.38 -5.78
C ASP A 187 17.98 10.78 -5.28
N PHE A 188 16.95 10.08 -5.75
CA PHE A 188 15.57 10.26 -5.26
C PHE A 188 15.44 9.95 -3.77
N LEU A 189 15.99 8.83 -3.30
CA LEU A 189 15.94 8.46 -1.88
C LEU A 189 16.70 9.45 -0.99
N THR A 190 17.85 9.92 -1.43
CA THR A 190 18.61 10.96 -0.71
C THR A 190 17.81 12.25 -0.62
N ALA A 191 17.20 12.71 -1.73
CA ALA A 191 16.37 13.90 -1.72
C ALA A 191 15.15 13.77 -0.79
N GLU A 192 14.50 12.60 -0.76
CA GLU A 192 13.40 12.33 0.18
C GLU A 192 13.87 12.27 1.64
N LEU A 193 15.06 11.72 1.91
CA LEU A 193 15.65 11.73 3.23
C LEU A 193 15.93 13.17 3.70
N ASP A 194 16.56 13.99 2.86
CA ASP A 194 16.83 15.40 3.15
C ASP A 194 15.52 16.15 3.41
N ARG A 195 14.49 15.91 2.58
CA ARG A 195 13.14 16.48 2.78
C ARG A 195 12.56 16.09 4.13
N LEU A 196 12.64 14.82 4.53
CA LEU A 196 12.11 14.34 5.81
C LEU A 196 12.90 14.89 7.00
N GLN A 197 14.22 15.01 6.90
CA GLN A 197 15.05 15.64 7.93
C GLN A 197 14.69 17.11 8.11
N ASN A 198 14.45 17.83 7.01
CA ASN A 198 13.96 19.22 7.06
C ASN A 198 12.58 19.34 7.70
N VAL A 199 11.68 18.38 7.48
CA VAL A 199 10.40 18.32 8.19
C VAL A 199 10.60 18.10 9.69
N GLY A 200 11.54 17.24 10.07
CA GLY A 200 11.91 17.00 11.47
C GLY A 200 12.37 18.29 12.16
N THR A 201 13.29 19.02 11.55
CA THR A 201 13.81 20.28 12.11
C THR A 201 12.73 21.37 12.21
N MET A 202 11.77 21.42 11.27
CA MET A 202 10.63 22.34 11.35
C MET A 202 9.72 22.04 12.56
N LYS A 203 9.46 20.77 12.87
CA LYS A 203 8.69 20.40 14.07
C LYS A 203 9.40 20.81 15.36
N ASP A 204 10.71 20.61 15.43
CA ASP A 204 11.48 20.95 16.63
C ASP A 204 11.51 22.47 16.87
N ASN A 205 11.63 23.27 15.81
CA ASN A 205 11.61 24.73 15.90
C ASN A 205 10.21 25.31 16.16
N GLY A 206 9.15 24.66 15.65
CA GLY A 206 7.77 25.05 15.93
C GLY A 206 7.38 24.87 17.40
N ASN A 207 7.93 23.86 18.07
CA ASN A 207 7.72 23.62 19.50
C ASN A 207 8.48 24.61 20.41
N GLN A 208 9.51 25.31 19.93
CA GLN A 208 10.24 26.32 20.72
C GLN A 208 9.53 27.67 20.80
N ASN A 209 8.51 27.92 19.97
CA ASN A 209 7.74 29.18 19.98
C ASN A 209 6.41 29.09 20.76
N ILE A 210 6.23 28.05 21.58
CA ILE A 210 5.03 27.83 22.42
C ILE A 210 5.38 27.83 23.92
N LEU A 211 6.41 28.58 24.31
CA LEU A 211 6.71 28.89 25.72
C LEU A 211 6.78 30.39 25.94
#